data_AF-A0A1I2SD78-F1
#
_entry.id   AF-A0A1I2SD78-F1
#
_cell.length_a   1.000
_cell.length_b   1.000
_cell.length_c   1.000
_cell.angle_alpha   90.00
_cell.angle_beta   90.00
_cell.angle_gamma   90.00
#
_symmetry.space_group_name_H-M   'P 1'
#
loop_
_entity.id
_entity.type
_entity.pdbx_description
1 polymer ?
#
loop_
_entity_poly.entity_id
_entity_poly.type
_entity_poly.pdbx_seq_one_letter_code
_entity_poly.pdbx_strand_id
1 'polypeptide(L)' 'MTYLVSWVEGNEVIYKLVNEKGLAELWEPEKNFIVVKLH' A
#
# COMPACT_ATOMS: atom_id res chain seq x y z
N MET A 1 -6.12 -10.23 -7.65
CA MET A 1 -4.65 -10.21 -7.47
C MET A 1 -4.30 -9.68 -6.09
N THR A 2 -3.20 -10.13 -5.46
CA THR A 2 -2.76 -9.62 -4.14
C THR A 2 -1.57 -8.69 -4.30
N TYR A 3 -1.55 -7.61 -3.53
CA TYR A 3 -0.50 -6.60 -3.52
C TYR A 3 0.04 -6.44 -2.11
N LEU A 4 1.36 -6.32 -2.00
CA LEU A 4 2.01 -5.75 -0.82
C LEU A 4 2.14 -4.25 -1.04
N VAL A 5 1.51 -3.48 -0.17
CA VAL A 5 1.58 -2.02 -0.17
C VAL A 5 2.32 -1.60 1.08
N SER A 6 3.31 -0.73 0.95
CA SER A 6 3.99 -0.11 2.09
C SER A 6 4.10 1.40 1.92
N TRP A 7 4.10 2.12 3.03
CA TRP A 7 4.29 3.56 3.09
C TRP A 7 4.93 3.93 4.43
N VAL A 8 5.32 5.20 4.57
CA VAL A 8 5.89 5.73 5.81
C VAL A 8 4.86 6.60 6.52
N GLU A 9 4.69 6.39 7.82
CA GLU A 9 3.99 7.31 8.72
C GLU A 9 4.97 7.76 9.81
N GLY A 10 5.32 9.05 9.80
CA GLY A 10 6.39 9.58 10.67
C GLY A 10 7.73 8.91 10.38
N ASN A 11 8.25 8.14 11.34
CA ASN A 11 9.49 7.37 11.23
C ASN A 11 9.24 5.85 11.11
N GLU A 12 7.99 5.43 10.95
CA GLU A 12 7.61 4.02 10.91
C GLU A 12 7.24 3.60 9.49
N VAL A 13 7.60 2.36 9.13
CA VAL A 13 7.19 1.73 7.88
C VAL A 13 5.95 0.88 8.14
N ILE A 14 4.85 1.25 7.49
CA ILE A 14 3.60 0.49 7.54
C ILE A 14 3.51 -0.37 6.29
N TYR A 15 2.98 -1.59 6.43
CA TYR A 15 2.68 -2.45 5.29
C TYR A 15 1.34 -3.15 5.43
N LYS A 16 0.68 -3.41 4.30
CA LYS A 16 -0.57 -4.18 4.21
C LYS A 16 -0.59 -5.06 2.97
N LEU A 17 -1.24 -6.22 3.10
CA LEU A 17 -1.61 -7.06 1.97
C LEU A 17 -3.04 -6.74 1.56
N VAL A 18 -3.24 -6.33 0.32
CA VAL A 18 -4.55 -5.92 -0.19
C VAL A 18 -4.84 -6.51 -1.56
N ASN A 19 -6.10 -6.58 -1.92
CA ASN A 19 -6.53 -6.89 -3.28
C ASN A 19 -6.73 -5.60 -4.10
N GLU A 20 -7.16 -5.72 -5.36
CA GLU A 20 -7.36 -4.58 -6.26
C GLU A 20 -8.34 -3.53 -5.70
N LYS A 21 -9.44 -3.99 -5.09
CA LYS A 21 -10.43 -3.10 -4.47
C LYS A 21 -9.82 -2.36 -3.27
N GLY A 22 -9.14 -3.08 -2.39
CA GLY A 22 -8.47 -2.51 -1.22
C GLY A 22 -7.33 -1.54 -1.59
N LEU A 23 -6.64 -1.78 -2.70
CA LEU A 23 -5.61 -0.86 -3.21
C LEU A 23 -6.20 0.50 -3.62
N ALA A 24 -7.35 0.50 -4.30
CA ALA A 24 -8.04 1.73 -4.68
C ALA A 24 -8.55 2.52 -3.45
N GLU A 25 -8.99 1.82 -2.41
CA GLU A 25 -9.45 2.43 -1.15
C GLU A 25 -8.30 3.02 -0.31
N LEU A 26 -7.06 2.55 -0.51
CA LEU A 26 -5.87 3.00 0.23
C LEU A 26 -5.20 4.25 -0.33
N TRP A 27 -5.62 4.71 -1.51
CA TRP A 27 -4.89 5.74 -2.24
C TRP A 27 -5.13 7.13 -1.65
N GLU A 28 -4.08 7.72 -1.08
CA GLU A 28 -4.08 9.06 -0.48
C GLU A 28 -3.02 9.92 -1.19
N PRO A 29 -3.34 11.12 -1.72
CA PRO A 29 -2.43 11.92 -2.54
C PRO A 29 -1.12 12.31 -1.85
N GLU A 30 -1.14 12.45 -0.52
CA GLU A 30 -0.01 12.94 0.28
C GLU A 30 0.91 11.82 0.76
N LYS A 31 0.54 10.55 0.52
CA LYS A 31 1.33 9.39 0.94
C LYS A 31 2.17 8.84 -0.21
N ASN A 32 3.44 8.57 0.09
CA ASN A 32 4.35 7.90 -0.82
C ASN A 32 4.25 6.38 -0.62
N PHE A 33 3.55 5.70 -1.53
CA PHE A 33 3.37 4.26 -1.49
C PHE A 33 4.39 3.53 -2.37
N ILE A 34 4.89 2.40 -1.87
CA ILE A 34 5.52 1.36 -2.66
C ILE A 34 4.51 0.23 -2.82
N VAL A 35 4.21 -0.15 -4.06
CA VAL A 35 3.23 -1.19 -4.39
C VAL A 35 3.90 -2.31 -5.14
N VAL A 36 3.84 -3.52 -4.60
CA VAL A 36 4.40 -4.73 -5.21
C VAL A 36 3.27 -5.73 -5.46
N LYS A 37 3.13 -6.13 -6.73
CA LYS A 37 2.20 -7.19 -7.12
C LYS A 37 2.78 -8.55 -6.70
N LEU A 38 2.03 -9.34 -5.96
CA LEU A 38 2.43 -10.70 -5.56
C LEU A 38 1.84 -11.73 -6.53
N HIS A 39 2.64 -12.77 -6.84
CA HIS A 39 2.29 -13.87 -7.73
C HIS A 39 1.50 -14.96 -7.00
#